data_AF-A0A7Y9N2Y0-F1
#
_entry.id   AF-A0A7Y9N2Y0-F1
#
_cell.length_a   1.000
_cell.length_b   1.000
_cell.length_c   1.000
_cell.angle_alpha   90.00
_cell.angle_beta   90.00
_cell.angle_gamma   90.00
#
_symmetry.space_group_name_H-M   'P 1'
#
loop_
_entity.id
_entity.type
_entity.pdbx_description
1 polymer ?
#
loop_
_entity_poly.entity_id
_entity_poly.type
_entity_poly.pdbx_seq_one_letter_code
_entity_poly.pdbx_strand_id
1 'polypeptide(L)'
;MAFALIRPESRPLIDAARTQDARPVDADRAAAVLRTDFERWSRWGLGLLGFALAIGGAFVTAGMIEAVRMLGGSLAPVDLAVIVTAVIVALAGLAVLVALWWSGRRILSAASWWLRLPYTTGGRQRRAGGWLRARTANFEPRLFVRLVSATLALLVAVGGIALFVRDLGAGVTSMTAASAAVGVIALAAGLGQVGGVMHLVSGLSEADPLWVRIRSVFVRR
;
A
#
# COMPACT_ATOMS: atom_id res chain seq x y z
N MET A 1 -20.69 -4.37 -12.04
CA MET A 1 -19.92 -5.52 -11.52
C MET A 1 -19.46 -5.20 -10.10
N ALA A 2 -19.59 -6.15 -9.17
CA ALA A 2 -19.11 -5.97 -7.79
C ALA A 2 -17.57 -5.81 -7.75
N PHE A 3 -17.07 -5.02 -6.80
CA PHE A 3 -15.64 -4.89 -6.59
C PHE A 3 -15.03 -6.23 -6.12
N ALA A 4 -13.93 -6.65 -6.74
CA ALA A 4 -13.15 -7.80 -6.32
C ALA A 4 -11.73 -7.38 -5.95
N LEU A 5 -11.23 -7.80 -4.78
CA LEU A 5 -9.85 -7.52 -4.37
C LEU A 5 -8.83 -8.05 -5.38
N ILE A 6 -9.01 -9.29 -5.85
CA ILE A 6 -8.22 -9.88 -6.94
C ILE A 6 -9.18 -10.27 -8.04
N ARG A 7 -8.92 -9.86 -9.28
CA ARG A 7 -9.75 -10.24 -10.42
C ARG A 7 -9.74 -11.75 -10.64
N PRO A 8 -10.86 -12.35 -11.07
CA PRO A 8 -10.91 -13.78 -11.41
C PRO A 8 -9.81 -14.17 -12.41
N GLU A 9 -9.54 -13.33 -13.41
CA GLU A 9 -8.49 -13.52 -14.42
C GLU A 9 -7.07 -13.55 -13.84
N SER A 10 -6.84 -12.88 -12.70
CA SER A 10 -5.53 -12.78 -12.06
C SER A 10 -5.24 -13.98 -11.15
N ARG A 11 -6.26 -14.64 -10.61
CA ARG A 11 -6.10 -15.80 -9.71
C ARG A 11 -5.29 -16.95 -10.33
N PRO A 12 -5.63 -17.48 -11.52
CA PRO A 12 -4.88 -18.60 -12.10
C PRO A 12 -3.43 -18.22 -12.40
N LEU A 13 -3.16 -16.95 -12.72
CA LEU A 13 -1.80 -16.45 -12.98
C LEU A 13 -0.97 -16.31 -11.69
N ILE A 14 -1.62 -16.04 -10.55
CA ILE A 14 -0.97 -16.05 -9.24
C ILE A 14 -0.66 -17.48 -8.84
N ASP A 15 -1.61 -18.40 -9.02
CA ASP A 15 -1.47 -19.80 -8.63
C ASP A 15 -0.46 -20.55 -9.52
N ALA A 16 -0.39 -20.22 -10.81
CA ALA A 16 0.61 -20.74 -11.73
C ALA A 16 2.01 -20.12 -11.53
N ALA A 17 2.16 -19.04 -10.77
CA ALA A 17 3.47 -18.48 -10.51
C ALA A 17 4.29 -19.48 -9.68
N ARG A 18 5.53 -19.76 -10.10
CA ARG A 18 6.47 -20.71 -9.46
C ARG A 18 6.08 -22.19 -9.60
N THR A 19 5.14 -22.53 -10.48
CA THR A 19 4.85 -23.93 -10.81
C THR A 19 5.70 -24.42 -12.00
N GLN A 20 5.76 -25.74 -12.20
CA GLN A 20 6.50 -26.34 -13.31
C GLN A 20 5.85 -26.06 -14.69
N ASP A 21 4.55 -25.77 -14.70
CA ASP A 21 3.80 -25.48 -15.92
C ASP A 21 4.03 -24.07 -16.46
N ALA A 22 4.71 -23.21 -15.71
CA ALA A 22 4.91 -21.82 -16.07
C ALA A 22 5.95 -21.66 -17.18
N ARG A 23 5.49 -21.16 -18.34
CA ARG A 23 6.35 -21.01 -19.53
C ARG A 23 6.82 -19.57 -19.72
N PRO A 24 8.08 -19.35 -20.15
CA PRO A 24 8.59 -18.00 -20.43
C PRO A 24 7.78 -17.22 -21.49
N VAL A 25 7.10 -17.92 -22.40
CA VAL A 25 6.26 -17.31 -23.45
C VAL A 25 5.04 -16.59 -22.88
N ASP A 26 4.52 -17.05 -21.73
CA ASP A 26 3.32 -16.48 -21.09
C ASP A 26 3.66 -15.31 -20.16
N ALA A 27 4.95 -15.09 -19.87
CA ALA A 27 5.42 -14.17 -18.86
C ALA A 27 4.97 -12.72 -19.07
N ASP A 28 5.06 -12.20 -20.29
CA ASP A 28 4.69 -10.81 -20.59
C ASP A 28 3.17 -10.61 -20.45
N ARG A 29 2.38 -11.59 -20.94
CA ARG A 29 0.91 -11.59 -20.78
C ARG A 29 0.52 -11.66 -19.31
N ALA A 30 1.07 -12.61 -18.58
CA ALA A 30 0.78 -12.80 -17.16
C ALA A 30 1.13 -11.55 -16.34
N ALA A 31 2.32 -10.97 -16.57
CA ALA A 31 2.73 -9.74 -15.92
C ALA A 31 1.82 -8.56 -16.26
N ALA A 32 1.41 -8.40 -17.53
CA ALA A 32 0.53 -7.31 -17.95
C ALA A 32 -0.87 -7.39 -17.29
N VAL A 33 -1.46 -8.59 -17.22
CA VAL A 33 -2.76 -8.81 -16.54
C VAL A 33 -2.65 -8.47 -15.06
N LEU A 34 -1.62 -8.99 -14.37
CA LEU A 34 -1.42 -8.76 -12.94
C LEU A 34 -1.13 -7.28 -12.62
N ARG A 35 -0.34 -6.60 -13.45
CA ARG A 35 -0.12 -5.14 -13.34
C ARG A 35 -1.42 -4.37 -13.50
N THR A 36 -2.20 -4.69 -14.51
CA THR A 36 -3.49 -4.03 -14.77
C THR A 36 -4.45 -4.21 -13.61
N ASP A 37 -4.46 -5.38 -12.96
CA ASP A 37 -5.28 -5.60 -11.77
C ASP A 37 -4.78 -4.79 -10.57
N PHE A 38 -3.47 -4.78 -10.32
CA PHE A 38 -2.87 -4.01 -9.23
C PHE A 38 -3.11 -2.50 -9.37
N GLU A 39 -2.85 -1.95 -10.56
CA GLU A 39 -2.85 -0.53 -10.87
C GLU A 39 -4.26 0.06 -11.05
N ARG A 40 -5.30 -0.76 -10.95
CA ARG A 40 -6.70 -0.36 -11.17
C ARG A 40 -7.11 0.82 -10.30
N TRP A 41 -7.75 1.82 -10.91
CA TRP A 41 -8.27 3.02 -10.23
C TRP A 41 -9.22 2.70 -9.08
N SER A 42 -10.09 1.69 -9.23
CA SER A 42 -10.99 1.31 -8.14
C SER A 42 -10.28 0.74 -6.92
N ARG A 43 -9.12 0.07 -7.08
CA ARG A 43 -8.31 -0.36 -5.91
C ARG A 43 -7.68 0.83 -5.21
N TRP A 44 -7.21 1.81 -5.98
CA TRP A 44 -6.67 3.05 -5.42
C TRP A 44 -7.75 3.86 -4.69
N GLY A 45 -8.91 4.08 -5.33
CA GLY A 45 -10.04 4.79 -4.73
C GLY A 45 -10.57 4.09 -3.47
N LEU A 46 -10.65 2.75 -3.46
CA LEU A 46 -10.99 2.01 -2.25
C LEU A 46 -9.94 2.17 -1.14
N GLY A 47 -8.66 2.26 -1.51
CA GLY A 47 -7.58 2.57 -0.57
C GLY A 47 -7.72 3.96 0.04
N LEU A 48 -8.05 4.98 -0.75
CA LEU A 48 -8.34 6.33 -0.25
C LEU A 48 -9.55 6.34 0.68
N LEU A 49 -10.62 5.65 0.31
CA LEU A 49 -11.81 5.53 1.15
C LEU A 49 -11.48 4.85 2.47
N GLY A 50 -10.81 3.69 2.44
CA GLY A 50 -10.40 2.97 3.65
C GLY A 50 -9.50 3.81 4.56
N PHE A 51 -8.60 4.60 3.97
CA PHE A 51 -7.75 5.55 4.69
C PHE A 51 -8.55 6.67 5.36
N ALA A 52 -9.47 7.30 4.62
CA ALA A 52 -10.33 8.36 5.14
C ALA A 52 -11.24 7.87 6.28
N LEU A 53 -11.81 6.67 6.14
CA LEU A 53 -12.64 6.05 7.19
C LEU A 53 -11.81 5.72 8.44
N ALA A 54 -10.61 5.16 8.27
CA ALA A 54 -9.72 4.83 9.38
C ALA A 54 -9.31 6.07 10.19
N ILE A 55 -8.84 7.11 9.49
CA ILE A 55 -8.43 8.38 10.12
C ILE A 55 -9.62 9.13 10.69
N GLY A 56 -10.70 9.29 9.91
CA GLY A 56 -11.89 10.01 10.33
C GLY A 56 -12.54 9.38 11.55
N GLY A 57 -12.69 8.05 11.56
CA GLY A 57 -13.20 7.32 12.71
C GLY A 57 -12.30 7.49 13.94
N ALA A 58 -10.98 7.37 13.79
CA ALA A 58 -10.03 7.59 14.90
C ALA A 58 -10.12 9.01 15.49
N PHE A 59 -10.22 10.04 14.63
CA PHE A 59 -10.38 11.43 15.06
C PHE A 59 -11.70 11.66 15.79
N VAL A 60 -12.82 11.17 15.24
CA VAL A 60 -14.14 11.32 15.86
C VAL A 60 -14.18 10.62 17.21
N THR A 61 -13.67 9.39 17.30
CA THR A 61 -13.58 8.64 18.56
C THR A 61 -12.78 9.42 19.61
N ALA A 62 -11.57 9.87 19.28
CA ALA A 62 -10.74 10.61 20.22
C ALA A 62 -11.33 11.96 20.63
N GLY A 63 -11.90 12.71 19.68
CA GLY A 63 -12.54 14.00 19.94
C GLY A 63 -13.79 13.87 20.83
N MET A 64 -14.63 12.87 20.60
CA MET A 64 -15.83 12.62 21.42
C MET A 64 -15.47 12.19 22.84
N ILE A 65 -14.50 11.30 23.01
CA ILE A 65 -14.03 10.87 24.34
C ILE A 65 -13.57 12.09 25.15
N GLU A 66 -12.88 13.03 24.51
CA GLU A 66 -12.44 14.24 25.20
C GLU A 66 -13.58 15.22 25.48
N ALA A 67 -14.47 15.45 24.52
CA ALA A 67 -15.60 16.33 24.72
C ALA A 67 -16.43 15.89 25.94
N VAL A 68 -16.66 14.59 26.09
CA VAL A 68 -17.32 14.02 27.28
C VAL A 68 -16.51 14.28 28.55
N ARG A 69 -15.18 14.12 28.53
CA ARG A 69 -14.32 14.42 29.69
C ARG A 69 -14.39 15.89 30.10
N MET A 70 -14.28 16.80 29.13
CA MET A 70 -14.31 18.24 29.37
C MET A 70 -15.67 18.74 29.90
N LEU A 71 -16.77 18.09 29.50
CA LEU A 71 -18.13 18.45 29.93
C LEU A 71 -18.56 17.78 31.25
N GLY A 72 -17.62 17.24 32.04
CA GLY A 72 -17.90 16.69 33.36
C GLY A 72 -18.07 15.17 33.42
N GLY A 73 -17.71 14.45 32.35
CA GLY A 73 -17.54 12.99 32.36
C GLY A 73 -18.82 12.15 32.31
N SER A 74 -20.00 12.78 32.26
CA SER A 74 -21.26 12.07 32.10
C SER A 74 -21.47 11.65 30.64
N LEU A 75 -21.37 10.36 30.37
CA LEU A 75 -21.57 9.79 29.05
C LEU A 75 -23.07 9.68 28.75
N ALA A 76 -23.58 10.50 27.82
CA ALA A 76 -24.95 10.33 27.35
C ALA A 76 -25.04 9.09 26.43
N PRO A 77 -26.20 8.44 26.32
CA PRO A 77 -26.38 7.31 25.38
C PRO A 77 -26.04 7.67 23.93
N VAL A 78 -26.27 8.92 23.53
CA VAL A 78 -25.93 9.44 22.20
C VAL A 78 -24.42 9.50 21.99
N ASP A 79 -23.65 9.95 22.98
CA ASP A 79 -22.19 10.01 22.89
C ASP A 79 -21.59 8.61 22.73
N LEU A 80 -22.12 7.65 23.50
CA LEU A 80 -21.72 6.25 23.39
C LEU A 80 -22.00 5.71 21.99
N ALA A 81 -23.18 5.96 21.44
CA ALA A 81 -23.55 5.53 20.10
C ALA A 81 -22.59 6.10 19.04
N VAL A 82 -22.28 7.40 19.10
CA VAL A 82 -21.35 8.07 18.18
C VAL A 82 -19.95 7.47 18.29
N ILE A 83 -19.43 7.30 19.51
CA ILE A 83 -18.10 6.71 19.75
C ILE A 83 -18.04 5.29 19.15
N VAL A 84 -19.03 4.45 19.43
CA VAL A 84 -19.09 3.07 18.93
C VAL A 84 -19.16 3.05 17.40
N THR A 85 -20.02 3.88 16.78
CA THR A 85 -20.10 3.98 15.32
C THR A 85 -18.77 4.43 14.72
N ALA A 86 -18.11 5.43 15.30
CA ALA A 86 -16.81 5.91 14.82
C ALA A 86 -15.72 4.82 14.91
N VAL A 87 -15.70 4.03 15.99
CA VAL A 87 -14.80 2.88 16.14
C VAL A 87 -15.08 1.83 15.05
N ILE A 88 -16.34 1.47 14.83
CA ILE A 88 -16.71 0.49 13.79
C ILE A 88 -16.27 0.97 12.42
N VAL A 89 -16.49 2.24 12.10
CA VAL A 89 -16.06 2.85 10.83
C VAL A 89 -14.54 2.84 10.69
N ALA A 90 -13.81 3.17 11.76
CA ALA A 90 -12.35 3.13 11.75
C ALA A 90 -11.83 1.71 11.48
N LEU A 91 -12.38 0.71 12.17
CA LEU A 91 -12.01 -0.70 12.02
C LEU A 91 -12.35 -1.22 10.62
N ALA A 92 -13.50 -0.84 10.06
CA ALA A 92 -13.88 -1.18 8.69
C ALA A 92 -12.88 -0.60 7.68
N GLY A 93 -12.46 0.65 7.86
CA GLY A 93 -11.42 1.30 7.05
C GLY A 93 -10.09 0.54 7.12
N LEU A 94 -9.64 0.19 8.32
CA LEU A 94 -8.43 -0.59 8.54
C LEU A 94 -8.51 -1.98 7.90
N ALA A 95 -9.64 -2.69 8.04
CA ALA A 95 -9.85 -3.99 7.42
C ALA A 95 -9.72 -3.92 5.90
N VAL A 96 -10.28 -2.87 5.27
CA VAL A 96 -10.12 -2.61 3.83
C VAL A 96 -8.65 -2.39 3.46
N LEU A 97 -7.92 -1.57 4.22
CA LEU A 97 -6.50 -1.31 3.97
C LEU A 97 -5.64 -2.58 4.09
N VAL A 98 -5.88 -3.40 5.12
CA VAL A 98 -5.18 -4.68 5.33
C VAL A 98 -5.49 -5.66 4.19
N ALA A 99 -6.76 -5.78 3.80
CA ALA A 99 -7.16 -6.64 2.69
C ALA A 99 -6.54 -6.19 1.35
N LEU A 100 -6.45 -4.88 1.12
CA LEU A 100 -5.76 -4.30 -0.05
C LEU A 100 -4.26 -4.57 -0.01
N TRP A 101 -3.63 -4.47 1.16
CA TRP A 101 -2.21 -4.76 1.34
C TRP A 101 -1.88 -6.23 1.05
N TRP A 102 -2.62 -7.18 1.65
CA TRP A 102 -2.41 -8.61 1.42
C TRP A 102 -2.65 -9.01 -0.04
N SER A 103 -3.76 -8.57 -0.61
CA SER A 103 -4.06 -8.86 -2.02
C SER A 103 -3.04 -8.23 -2.97
N GLY A 104 -2.61 -6.99 -2.70
CA GLY A 104 -1.60 -6.30 -3.50
C GLY A 104 -0.25 -7.00 -3.44
N ARG A 105 0.18 -7.43 -2.25
CA ARG A 105 1.43 -8.18 -2.06
C ARG A 105 1.45 -9.49 -2.86
N ARG A 106 0.33 -10.23 -2.87
CA ARG A 106 0.21 -11.46 -3.67
C ARG A 106 0.31 -11.18 -5.17
N ILE A 107 -0.44 -10.20 -5.68
CA ILE A 107 -0.41 -9.81 -7.11
C ILE A 107 1.00 -9.38 -7.52
N LEU A 108 1.63 -8.50 -6.74
CA LEU A 108 2.95 -7.96 -7.06
C LEU A 108 4.05 -9.01 -6.97
N SER A 109 3.99 -9.91 -5.99
CA SER A 109 4.93 -11.03 -5.89
C SER A 109 4.84 -11.93 -7.11
N ALA A 110 3.63 -12.29 -7.55
CA ALA A 110 3.44 -13.07 -8.77
C ALA A 110 3.89 -12.30 -10.02
N ALA A 111 3.51 -11.02 -10.15
CA ALA A 111 3.89 -10.19 -11.29
C ALA A 111 5.41 -10.03 -11.41
N SER A 112 6.09 -9.77 -10.29
CA SER A 112 7.55 -9.66 -10.27
C SER A 112 8.24 -10.97 -10.64
N TRP A 113 7.67 -12.11 -10.23
CA TRP A 113 8.18 -13.42 -10.61
C TRP A 113 8.04 -13.67 -12.12
N TRP A 114 6.85 -13.42 -12.68
CA TRP A 114 6.60 -13.53 -14.11
C TRP A 114 7.51 -12.61 -14.93
N LEU A 115 7.72 -11.36 -14.49
CA LEU A 115 8.64 -10.43 -15.15
C LEU A 115 10.09 -10.91 -15.20
N ARG A 116 10.51 -11.71 -14.20
CA ARG A 116 11.89 -12.23 -14.10
C ARG A 116 12.09 -13.52 -14.89
N LEU A 117 11.03 -14.32 -15.05
CA LEU A 117 11.10 -15.68 -15.61
C LEU A 117 11.86 -15.77 -16.95
N PRO A 118 11.64 -14.90 -17.96
CA PRO A 118 12.35 -15.00 -19.24
C PRO A 118 13.85 -14.72 -19.13
N TYR A 119 14.28 -13.93 -18.15
CA TYR A 119 15.69 -13.58 -17.95
C TYR A 119 16.43 -14.63 -17.13
N THR A 120 15.76 -15.28 -16.18
CA THR A 120 16.36 -16.34 -15.35
C THR A 120 16.45 -17.67 -16.09
N THR A 121 15.56 -17.93 -17.04
CA THR A 121 15.55 -19.15 -17.87
C THR A 121 16.38 -19.02 -19.15
N GLY A 122 17.03 -17.87 -19.38
CA GLY A 122 17.82 -17.61 -20.57
C GLY A 122 17.02 -17.31 -21.84
N GLY A 123 15.69 -17.28 -21.76
CA GLY A 123 14.80 -17.00 -22.90
C GLY A 123 14.87 -15.56 -23.45
N ARG A 124 15.47 -14.61 -22.71
CA ARG A 124 15.62 -13.21 -23.14
C ARG A 124 16.90 -12.58 -22.63
N GLN A 125 17.61 -11.87 -23.51
CA GLN A 125 18.76 -11.05 -23.13
C GLN A 125 18.34 -9.74 -22.46
N ARG A 126 19.09 -9.33 -21.43
CA ARG A 126 18.95 -8.02 -20.76
C ARG A 126 19.53 -6.92 -21.66
N ARG A 127 18.80 -5.82 -21.84
CA ARG A 127 19.14 -4.76 -22.82
C ARG A 127 18.94 -3.36 -22.23
N ALA A 128 19.60 -2.36 -22.82
CA ALA A 128 19.48 -0.96 -22.41
C ALA A 128 18.04 -0.42 -22.42
N GLY A 129 17.16 -0.95 -23.30
CA GLY A 129 15.73 -0.61 -23.27
C GLY A 129 15.02 -0.97 -21.94
N GLY A 130 15.52 -1.98 -21.23
CA GLY A 130 15.04 -2.34 -19.89
C GLY A 130 15.35 -1.27 -18.84
N TRP A 131 16.49 -0.59 -18.96
CA TRP A 131 16.89 0.51 -18.09
C TRP A 131 15.94 1.71 -18.22
N LEU A 132 15.57 2.08 -19.45
CA LEU A 132 14.67 3.20 -19.69
C LEU A 132 13.27 2.90 -19.14
N ARG A 133 12.74 1.70 -19.42
CA ARG A 133 11.42 1.27 -18.93
C ARG A 133 11.32 1.23 -17.41
N ALA A 134 12.37 0.79 -16.72
CA ALA A 134 12.38 0.75 -15.26
C ALA A 134 12.33 2.17 -14.65
N ARG A 135 12.96 3.16 -15.29
CA ARG A 135 12.96 4.56 -14.83
C ARG A 135 11.71 5.33 -15.23
N THR A 136 11.12 5.03 -16.39
CA THR A 136 9.90 5.70 -16.85
C THR A 136 8.63 5.17 -16.18
N ALA A 137 8.66 3.97 -15.57
CA ALA A 137 7.50 3.39 -14.90
C ALA A 137 6.91 4.32 -13.82
N ASN A 138 7.75 5.06 -13.10
CA ASN A 138 7.28 5.99 -12.07
C ASN A 138 6.48 7.18 -12.64
N PHE A 139 6.63 7.49 -13.92
CA PHE A 139 5.87 8.54 -14.62
C PHE A 139 4.56 8.02 -15.24
N GLU A 140 4.29 6.71 -15.17
CA GLU A 140 2.98 6.20 -15.57
C GLU A 140 1.91 6.80 -14.63
N PRO A 141 0.82 7.40 -15.15
CA PRO A 141 -0.12 8.16 -14.33
C PRO A 141 -0.65 7.41 -13.11
N ARG A 142 -0.87 6.09 -13.25
CA ARG A 142 -1.38 5.22 -12.17
C ARG A 142 -0.38 5.00 -11.06
N LEU A 143 0.91 4.89 -11.39
CA LEU A 143 1.99 4.73 -10.41
C LEU A 143 2.34 6.08 -9.79
N PHE A 144 2.35 7.14 -10.59
CA PHE A 144 2.58 8.51 -10.13
C PHE A 144 1.58 8.92 -9.05
N VAL A 145 0.28 8.74 -9.28
CA VAL A 145 -0.74 9.10 -8.28
C VAL A 145 -0.59 8.29 -6.99
N ARG A 146 -0.16 7.02 -7.07
CA ARG A 146 0.14 6.20 -5.89
C ARG A 146 1.36 6.72 -5.12
N LEU A 147 2.40 7.16 -5.81
CA LEU A 147 3.57 7.78 -5.18
C LEU A 147 3.20 9.10 -4.51
N VAL A 148 2.38 9.92 -5.16
CA VAL A 148 1.86 11.17 -4.57
C VAL A 148 1.05 10.86 -3.31
N SER A 149 0.06 9.95 -3.38
CA SER A 149 -0.74 9.60 -2.20
C SER A 149 0.09 8.97 -1.08
N ALA A 150 1.11 8.18 -1.41
CA ALA A 150 2.02 7.61 -0.44
C ALA A 150 2.88 8.68 0.24
N THR A 151 3.38 9.65 -0.54
CA THR A 151 4.17 10.78 -0.02
C THR A 151 3.33 11.64 0.91
N LEU A 152 2.10 11.96 0.51
CA LEU A 152 1.16 12.69 1.37
C LEU A 152 0.85 11.93 2.66
N ALA A 153 0.64 10.60 2.58
CA ALA A 153 0.44 9.78 3.77
C ALA A 153 1.69 9.79 4.69
N LEU A 154 2.91 9.74 4.14
CA LEU A 154 4.13 9.85 4.93
C LEU A 154 4.29 11.24 5.57
N LEU A 155 3.89 12.31 4.91
CA LEU A 155 3.87 13.65 5.52
C LEU A 155 2.87 13.74 6.67
N VAL A 156 1.67 13.16 6.51
CA VAL A 156 0.68 13.03 7.59
C VAL A 156 1.25 12.19 8.74
N ALA A 157 2.00 11.13 8.43
CA ALA A 157 2.66 10.30 9.43
C ALA A 157 3.67 11.10 10.26
N VAL A 158 4.54 11.86 9.60
CA VAL A 158 5.51 12.75 10.25
C VAL A 158 4.79 13.78 11.12
N GLY A 159 3.75 14.44 10.60
CA GLY A 159 2.97 15.41 11.37
C GLY A 159 2.31 14.80 12.61
N GLY A 160 1.66 13.64 12.47
CA GLY A 160 1.02 12.94 13.58
C GLY A 160 2.02 12.48 14.65
N ILE A 161 3.14 11.89 14.25
CA ILE A 161 4.20 11.47 15.17
C ILE A 161 4.86 12.68 15.86
N ALA A 162 5.11 13.77 15.12
CA ALA A 162 5.70 14.98 15.70
C ALA A 162 4.77 15.61 16.75
N LEU A 163 3.47 15.68 16.50
CA LEU A 163 2.48 16.15 17.47
C LEU A 163 2.42 15.24 18.70
N PHE A 164 2.42 13.93 18.49
CA PHE A 164 2.46 12.95 19.59
C PHE A 164 3.71 13.15 20.47
N VAL A 165 4.90 13.24 19.88
CA VAL A 165 6.16 13.44 20.60
C VAL A 165 6.18 14.79 21.33
N ARG A 166 5.66 15.85 20.71
CA ARG A 166 5.54 17.17 21.34
C ARG A 166 4.66 17.09 22.59
N ASP A 167 3.49 16.45 22.48
CA ASP A 167 2.55 16.36 23.60
C ASP A 167 3.11 15.52 24.76
N LEU A 168 3.94 14.50 24.49
CA LEU A 168 4.63 13.76 25.56
C LEU A 168 5.54 14.67 26.42
N GLY A 169 6.10 15.73 25.84
CA GLY A 169 6.93 16.70 26.57
C GLY A 169 6.16 17.87 27.18
N ALA A 170 5.03 18.26 26.59
CA ALA A 170 4.24 19.43 26.99
C ALA A 170 3.02 19.10 27.87
N GLY A 171 2.66 17.82 28.00
CA GLY A 171 1.48 17.33 28.68
C GLY A 171 0.53 16.61 27.72
N VAL A 172 0.10 15.41 28.12
CA VAL A 172 -0.76 14.56 27.29
C VAL A 172 -2.14 15.20 27.15
N THR A 173 -2.60 15.34 25.91
CA THR A 173 -3.93 15.84 25.55
C THR A 173 -4.74 14.75 24.86
N SER A 174 -6.02 15.01 24.61
CA SER A 174 -6.85 14.16 23.74
C SER A 174 -6.32 14.00 22.32
N MET A 175 -5.66 15.03 21.82
CA MET A 175 -5.04 15.02 20.50
C MET A 175 -3.81 14.14 20.45
N THR A 176 -3.23 13.78 21.60
CA THR A 176 -2.07 12.88 21.67
C THR A 176 -2.44 11.48 21.15
N ALA A 177 -3.54 10.90 21.63
CA ALA A 177 -3.97 9.57 21.16
C ALA A 177 -4.41 9.59 19.68
N ALA A 178 -5.13 10.64 19.27
CA ALA A 178 -5.55 10.82 17.88
C ALA A 178 -4.34 10.97 16.93
N SER A 179 -3.39 11.83 17.28
CA SER A 179 -2.19 12.09 16.48
C SER A 179 -1.29 10.86 16.37
N ALA A 180 -1.15 10.07 17.44
CA ALA A 180 -0.44 8.79 17.38
C ALA A 180 -1.13 7.80 16.44
N ALA A 181 -2.45 7.61 16.59
CA ALA A 181 -3.21 6.68 15.75
C ALA A 181 -3.13 7.08 14.27
N VAL A 182 -3.36 8.36 13.95
CA VAL A 182 -3.26 8.91 12.60
C VAL A 182 -1.84 8.76 12.06
N GLY A 183 -0.83 9.06 12.88
CA GLY A 183 0.57 8.92 12.52
C GLY A 183 0.92 7.49 12.10
N VAL A 184 0.50 6.50 12.90
CA VAL A 184 0.74 5.07 12.64
C VAL A 184 -0.02 4.58 11.41
N ILE A 185 -1.30 4.95 11.27
CA ILE A 185 -2.12 4.54 10.11
C ILE A 185 -1.53 5.12 8.82
N ALA A 186 -1.17 6.40 8.83
CA ALA A 186 -0.56 7.08 7.69
C ALA A 186 0.82 6.53 7.35
N LEU A 187 1.63 6.20 8.35
CA LEU A 187 2.92 5.54 8.15
C LEU A 187 2.74 4.18 7.47
N ALA A 188 1.87 3.33 8.01
CA ALA A 188 1.63 1.99 7.48
C ALA A 188 1.06 2.04 6.05
N ALA A 189 0.11 2.93 5.78
CA ALA A 189 -0.47 3.12 4.46
C ALA A 189 0.57 3.63 3.45
N GLY A 190 1.37 4.63 3.84
CA GLY A 190 2.45 5.19 3.01
C GLY A 190 3.50 4.14 2.67
N LEU A 191 4.03 3.43 3.67
CA LEU A 191 5.01 2.35 3.48
C LEU A 191 4.44 1.21 2.61
N GLY A 192 3.17 0.84 2.81
CA GLY A 192 2.51 -0.18 2.01
C GLY A 192 2.41 0.20 0.52
N GLN A 193 2.08 1.47 0.23
CA GLN A 193 2.02 1.97 -1.15
C GLN A 193 3.41 2.08 -1.79
N VAL A 194 4.39 2.68 -1.11
CA VAL A 194 5.77 2.78 -1.60
C VAL A 194 6.35 1.39 -1.83
N GLY A 195 6.23 0.48 -0.87
CA GLY A 195 6.72 -0.89 -0.98
C GLY A 195 6.11 -1.64 -2.16
N GLY A 196 4.83 -1.42 -2.44
CA GLY A 196 4.17 -1.98 -3.62
C GLY A 196 4.77 -1.50 -4.94
N VAL A 197 4.99 -0.19 -5.07
CA VAL A 197 5.64 0.39 -6.27
C VAL A 197 7.08 -0.11 -6.41
N MET A 198 7.85 -0.15 -5.32
CA MET A 198 9.24 -0.64 -5.34
C MET A 198 9.33 -2.12 -5.74
N HIS A 199 8.36 -2.95 -5.33
CA HIS A 199 8.32 -4.35 -5.73
C HIS A 199 8.10 -4.51 -7.24
N LEU A 200 7.22 -3.68 -7.82
CA LEU A 200 6.98 -3.66 -9.26
C LEU A 200 8.21 -3.17 -10.04
N VAL A 201 8.78 -2.03 -9.64
CA VAL A 201 10.00 -1.47 -10.25
C VAL A 201 11.16 -2.45 -10.14
N SER A 202 11.30 -3.16 -9.02
CA SER A 202 12.32 -4.20 -8.87
C SER A 202 12.09 -5.41 -9.78
N GLY A 203 10.87 -5.72 -10.17
CA GLY A 203 10.56 -6.73 -11.18
C GLY A 203 10.99 -6.26 -12.57
N LEU A 204 10.63 -5.03 -12.94
CA LEU A 204 10.98 -4.42 -14.23
C LEU A 204 12.50 -4.23 -14.40
N SER A 205 13.19 -3.91 -13.31
CA SER A 205 14.64 -3.68 -13.30
C SER A 205 15.46 -4.95 -13.57
N GLU A 206 14.86 -6.14 -13.59
CA GLU A 206 15.58 -7.37 -13.98
C GLU A 206 16.00 -7.36 -15.47
N ALA A 207 15.30 -6.58 -16.28
CA ALA A 207 15.66 -6.33 -17.67
C ALA A 207 16.85 -5.37 -17.83
N ASP A 208 17.24 -4.65 -16.76
CA ASP A 208 18.32 -3.66 -16.76
C ASP A 208 19.69 -4.35 -16.51
N PRO A 209 20.61 -4.30 -17.49
CA PRO A 209 21.95 -4.86 -17.33
C PRO A 209 22.79 -4.16 -16.26
N LEU A 210 22.59 -2.86 -16.00
CA LEU A 210 23.32 -2.12 -14.98
C LEU A 210 22.87 -2.51 -13.57
N TRP A 211 21.56 -2.63 -13.36
CA TRP A 211 20.99 -3.04 -12.08
C TRP A 211 21.48 -4.41 -11.62
N VAL A 212 21.58 -5.36 -12.56
CA VAL A 212 22.09 -6.70 -12.26
C VAL A 212 23.58 -6.67 -11.92
N ARG A 213 24.39 -5.87 -12.65
CA ARG A 213 25.81 -5.68 -12.31
C ARG A 213 25.98 -5.14 -10.90
N ILE A 214 25.23 -4.09 -10.54
CA ILE A 214 25.25 -3.51 -9.20
C ILE A 214 24.85 -4.55 -8.14
N ARG A 215 23.72 -5.27 -8.34
CA ARG A 215 23.28 -6.31 -7.40
C ARG A 215 24.33 -7.43 -7.23
N SER A 216 24.97 -7.85 -8.31
CA SER A 216 26.00 -8.89 -8.27
C SER A 216 27.24 -8.49 -7.45
N VAL A 217 27.56 -7.19 -7.37
CA VAL A 217 28.63 -6.67 -6.52
C VAL A 217 28.26 -6.77 -5.03
N PHE A 218 26.98 -6.55 -4.70
CA PHE A 218 26.49 -6.63 -3.32
C PHE A 218 26.19 -8.06 -2.82
N VAL A 219 25.95 -9.02 -3.73
CA VAL A 219 25.71 -10.44 -3.39
C VAL A 219 27.01 -11.24 -3.24
N ARG A 220 28.17 -10.70 -3.65
CA ARG A 220 29.49 -11.35 -3.47
C ARG A 220 30.07 -11.18 -2.06
N ARG A 221 29.28 -11.39 -1.00
CA ARG A 221 29.77 -11.54 0.38
C ARG A 221 29.18 -12.76 1.02
#